data_AF-A0A2P6SDZ0-F1
#
_entry.id   AF-A0A2P6SDZ0-F1
#
_cell.length_a   1.000
_cell.length_b   1.000
_cell.length_c   1.000
_cell.angle_alpha   90.00
_cell.angle_beta   90.00
_cell.angle_gamma   90.00
#
_symmetry.space_group_name_H-M   'P 1'
#
loop_
_entity.id
_entity.type
_entity.pdbx_description
1 polymer ?
#
loop_
_entity_poly.entity_id
_entity_poly.type
_entity_poly.pdbx_seq_one_letter_code
_entity_poly.pdbx_strand_id
1 'polypeptide(L)'
;MGKTRYMEATRKLKNHHRRQRKCARVQLIKNGKKQIAAFVPNDGCLNYIEENDEVLIAGFGRTGHSVGAIRGVHFKVVKVSGISLLALFKEKKEKPRS
;
A
#
# COMPACT_ATOMS: atom_id res chain seq x y z
N MET A 1 12.90 -7.07 -3.83
CA MET A 1 11.80 -6.09 -3.66
C MET A 1 11.16 -5.88 -5.01
N GLY A 2 9.85 -6.11 -5.17
CA GLY A 2 9.18 -5.94 -6.47
C GLY A 2 8.71 -4.50 -6.65
N LYS A 3 9.06 -3.87 -7.78
CA LYS A 3 8.41 -2.63 -8.20
C LYS A 3 6.96 -2.94 -8.58
N THR A 4 6.02 -2.16 -8.07
CA THR A 4 4.59 -2.31 -8.33
C THR A 4 4.00 -0.99 -8.78
N ARG A 5 3.02 -1.02 -9.68
CA ARG A 5 2.21 0.15 -10.02
C ARG A 5 0.96 0.15 -9.17
N TYR A 6 0.63 1.30 -8.62
CA TYR A 6 -0.64 1.50 -7.98
C TYR A 6 -1.74 1.63 -9.04
N MET A 7 -2.87 0.95 -8.83
CA MET A 7 -4.00 1.02 -9.76
C MET A 7 -5.23 1.67 -9.13
N GLU A 8 -5.64 1.25 -7.93
CA GLU A 8 -6.86 1.81 -7.32
C GLU A 8 -6.85 1.62 -5.79
N ALA A 9 -7.42 2.58 -5.06
CA ALA A 9 -7.70 2.42 -3.63
C ALA A 9 -8.96 1.56 -3.43
N THR A 10 -8.83 0.28 -3.03
CA THR A 10 -10.00 -0.44 -2.51
C THR A 10 -10.34 0.03 -1.09
N ARG A 11 -11.20 1.04 -1.01
CA ARG A 11 -11.84 1.44 0.25
C ARG A 11 -12.91 0.41 0.63
N LYS A 12 -12.57 -0.48 1.57
CA LYS A 12 -13.39 -1.08 2.65
C LYS A 12 -13.16 -2.59 2.79
N LEU A 13 -12.49 -2.97 3.87
CA LEU A 13 -12.86 -4.19 4.60
C LEU A 13 -13.71 -3.76 5.80
N LYS A 14 -15.03 -3.89 5.68
CA LYS A 14 -15.97 -3.67 6.79
C LYS A 14 -15.82 -4.84 7.74
N ASN A 15 -15.29 -4.60 8.93
CA ASN A 15 -15.31 -5.56 10.02
C ASN A 15 -16.10 -4.95 11.20
N HIS A 16 -16.61 -5.78 12.09
CA HIS A 16 -17.55 -5.40 13.17
C HIS A 16 -16.98 -4.31 14.12
N HIS A 17 -15.66 -4.12 14.14
CA HIS A 17 -15.00 -3.03 14.87
C HIS A 17 -14.81 -1.79 13.97
N ARG A 18 -15.30 -0.63 14.41
CA ARG A 18 -15.36 0.71 13.76
C ARG A 18 -14.10 1.23 13.03
N ARG A 19 -12.97 0.52 13.01
CA ARG A 19 -11.70 0.98 12.43
C ARG A 19 -11.61 0.61 10.96
N GLN A 20 -11.96 1.56 10.07
CA GLN A 20 -11.80 1.38 8.63
C GLN A 20 -10.32 1.13 8.29
N ARG A 21 -10.03 0.01 7.65
CA ARG A 21 -8.68 -0.31 7.20
C ARG A 21 -8.52 0.07 5.74
N LYS A 22 -7.56 0.94 5.48
CA LYS A 22 -7.25 1.47 4.15
C LYS A 22 -6.33 0.50 3.42
N CYS A 23 -6.82 -0.06 2.32
CA CYS A 23 -6.08 -0.97 1.46
C CYS A 23 -6.01 -0.41 0.04
N ALA A 24 -4.97 -0.81 -0.67
CA ALA A 24 -4.65 -0.44 -2.04
C ALA A 24 -4.64 -1.70 -2.91
N ARG A 25 -5.20 -1.64 -4.11
CA ARG A 25 -4.93 -2.63 -5.16
C ARG A 25 -3.70 -2.17 -5.94
N VAL A 26 -2.68 -3.01 -5.95
CA VAL A 26 -1.45 -2.75 -6.70
C VAL A 26 -1.19 -3.89 -7.68
N GLN A 27 -0.59 -3.55 -8.81
CA GLN A 27 -0.21 -4.48 -9.85
C GLN A 27 1.31 -4.66 -9.84
N LEU A 28 1.76 -5.91 -9.85
CA LEU A 28 3.17 -6.21 -9.99
C LEU A 28 3.63 -5.93 -11.43
N ILE A 29 4.55 -4.98 -11.61
CA ILE A 29 5.09 -4.61 -12.95
C ILE A 29 5.69 -5.84 -13.63
N LYS A 30 6.50 -6.61 -12.89
CA LYS A 30 7.16 -7.82 -13.40
C LYS A 30 6.21 -8.95 -13.80
N ASN A 31 4.99 -8.99 -13.24
CA ASN A 31 4.05 -10.08 -13.51
C ASN A 31 2.88 -9.62 -14.39
N GLY A 32 2.73 -8.31 -14.66
CA GLY A 32 1.83 -7.70 -15.64
C GLY A 32 0.32 -7.91 -15.43
N LYS A 33 -0.13 -8.95 -14.74
CA LYS A 33 -1.55 -9.34 -14.64
C LYS A 33 -2.03 -9.58 -13.21
N LYS A 34 -1.13 -9.90 -12.27
CA LYS A 34 -1.52 -10.22 -10.90
C LYS A 34 -1.73 -8.94 -10.09
N GLN A 35 -2.99 -8.60 -9.88
CA GLN A 35 -3.41 -7.61 -8.88
C GLN A 35 -3.30 -8.22 -7.49
N ILE A 36 -2.75 -7.47 -6.55
CA ILE A 36 -2.61 -7.87 -5.15
C ILE A 36 -3.10 -6.74 -4.26
N ALA A 37 -3.69 -7.11 -3.12
CA ALA A 37 -4.07 -6.15 -2.11
C ALA A 37 -2.88 -5.86 -1.19
N ALA A 38 -2.61 -4.57 -0.97
CA ALA A 38 -1.59 -4.08 -0.06
C ALA A 38 -2.23 -3.18 1.00
N PHE A 39 -1.78 -3.32 2.24
CA PHE A 39 -2.19 -2.46 3.33
C PHE A 39 -1.41 -1.14 3.30
N VAL A 40 -2.11 -0.01 3.48
CA VAL A 40 -1.48 1.31 3.61
C VAL A 40 -1.36 1.63 5.11
N PRO A 41 -0.13 1.73 5.65
CA PRO A 41 0.07 2.08 7.05
C PRO A 41 -0.21 3.57 7.31
N ASN A 42 -0.61 3.88 8.55
CA ASN A 42 -0.94 5.21 9.05
C ASN A 42 -2.18 5.86 8.38
N ASP A 43 -2.88 6.67 9.16
CA ASP A 43 -4.02 7.44 8.65
C ASP A 43 -3.52 8.64 7.82
N GLY A 44 -4.15 8.86 6.67
CA GLY A 44 -3.80 9.94 5.74
C GLY A 44 -2.84 9.53 4.63
N CYS A 45 -2.13 8.40 4.74
CA CYS A 45 -1.15 7.98 3.74
C CYS A 45 -1.73 7.63 2.36
N LEU A 46 -3.05 7.39 2.26
CA LEU A 46 -3.71 7.23 0.96
C LEU A 46 -3.65 8.50 0.11
N ASN A 47 -3.58 9.68 0.72
CA ASN A 47 -3.57 10.94 0.00
C ASN A 47 -2.26 11.19 -0.75
N TYR A 48 -1.18 10.49 -0.38
CA TYR A 48 0.13 10.61 -1.05
C TYR A 48 0.29 9.66 -2.24
N ILE A 49 -0.68 8.76 -2.45
CA ILE A 49 -0.63 7.76 -3.52
C ILE A 49 -1.59 8.20 -4.62
N GLU A 50 -1.03 8.44 -5.81
CA GLU A 50 -1.79 8.78 -7.01
C GLU A 50 -1.92 7.57 -7.93
N GLU A 51 -2.87 7.63 -8.86
CA GLU A 51 -3.07 6.60 -9.86
C GLU A 51 -1.83 6.49 -10.76
N ASN A 52 -1.38 5.27 -11.04
CA ASN A 52 -0.16 4.96 -11.82
C ASN A 52 1.18 5.21 -11.11
N ASP A 53 1.20 5.67 -9.85
CA ASP A 53 2.45 5.79 -9.10
C ASP A 53 3.19 4.46 -8.96
N GLU A 54 4.52 4.56 -8.95
CA GLU A 54 5.36 3.44 -8.54
C GLU A 54 5.35 3.31 -7.02
N VAL A 55 4.78 2.19 -6.54
CA VAL A 55 4.76 1.84 -5.12
C VAL A 55 5.67 0.65 -4.86
N LEU A 56 6.33 0.66 -3.71
CA LEU A 56 7.13 -0.45 -3.23
C LEU A 56 6.39 -1.15 -2.10
N ILE A 57 6.13 -2.43 -2.32
CA ILE A 57 5.50 -3.30 -1.32
C ILE A 57 6.53 -4.18 -0.63
N ALA A 58 6.24 -4.48 0.64
CA ALA A 58 6.95 -5.48 1.42
C ALA A 58 5.95 -6.43 2.08
N GLY A 59 6.40 -7.65 2.38
CA GLY A 59 5.63 -8.54 3.24
C GLY A 59 5.52 -8.00 4.67
N PHE A 60 4.58 -8.53 5.44
CA PHE A 60 4.46 -8.18 6.86
C PHE A 60 5.52 -8.82 7.78
N GLY A 61 6.38 -9.70 7.26
CA GLY A 61 7.37 -10.44 8.04
C GLY A 61 6.86 -11.78 8.59
N ARG A 62 5.60 -12.13 8.33
CA ARG A 62 5.07 -13.50 8.53
C ARG A 62 4.92 -14.15 7.15
N THR A 63 5.58 -15.27 6.93
CA THR A 63 5.50 -16.03 5.68
C THR A 63 4.09 -16.56 5.48
N GLY A 64 3.42 -16.13 4.41
CA GLY A 64 2.13 -16.70 3.98
C GLY A 64 0.88 -16.31 4.78
N HIS A 65 1.02 -15.64 5.93
CA HIS A 65 -0.11 -15.31 6.80
C HIS A 65 -0.58 -13.84 6.68
N SER A 66 -1.90 -13.67 6.61
CA SER A 66 -2.56 -12.37 6.76
C SER A 66 -2.33 -11.81 8.18
N VAL A 67 -2.12 -10.49 8.29
CA VAL A 67 -1.90 -9.85 9.60
C VAL A 67 -3.20 -9.36 10.21
N GLY A 68 -3.51 -9.92 11.39
CA GLY A 68 -4.65 -9.51 12.22
C GLY A 68 -6.00 -9.73 11.53
N ALA A 69 -6.87 -8.74 11.63
CA ALA A 69 -8.25 -8.81 11.15
C ALA A 69 -8.43 -8.57 9.64
N ILE A 70 -7.34 -8.49 8.86
CA ILE A 70 -7.39 -8.19 7.42
C ILE A 70 -7.20 -9.48 6.62
N ARG A 71 -8.31 -10.11 6.22
CA ARG A 71 -8.26 -11.33 5.41
C ARG A 71 -7.84 -10.98 3.98
N GLY A 72 -6.84 -11.69 3.43
CA GLY A 72 -6.42 -11.56 2.03
C GLY A 72 -5.39 -10.45 1.75
N VAL A 73 -4.85 -9.79 2.78
CA VAL A 73 -3.80 -8.75 2.62
C VAL A 73 -2.51 -9.22 3.30
N HIS A 74 -1.54 -9.59 2.46
CA HIS A 74 -0.26 -10.18 2.90
C HIS A 74 0.92 -9.20 2.75
N PHE A 75 0.67 -8.05 2.13
CA PHE A 75 1.67 -7.04 1.82
C PHE A 75 1.28 -5.70 2.43
N LYS A 76 2.29 -4.88 2.71
CA LYS A 76 2.17 -3.48 3.11
C LYS A 76 2.92 -2.58 2.13
N VAL A 77 2.45 -1.35 1.97
CA VAL A 77 3.17 -0.31 1.21
C VAL A 77 4.27 0.27 2.10
N VAL A 78 5.46 0.45 1.53
CA VAL A 78 6.64 1.00 2.23
C VAL A 78 7.11 2.30 1.60
N LYS A 79 7.16 2.37 0.26
CA LYS A 79 7.58 3.56 -0.49
C LYS A 79 6.59 3.88 -1.60
N VAL A 80 6.53 5.16 -1.96
CA VAL A 80 5.77 5.73 -3.07
C VAL A 80 6.71 6.65 -3.83
N SER A 81 6.82 6.48 -5.15
CA SER A 81 7.64 7.28 -6.06
C SER A 81 9.08 7.50 -5.57
N GLY A 82 9.70 6.41 -5.09
CA GLY A 82 11.08 6.41 -4.57
C GLY A 82 11.26 6.89 -3.12
N ILE A 83 10.22 7.44 -2.49
CA ILE A 83 10.27 8.00 -1.14
C ILE A 83 9.54 7.11 -0.14
N SER A 84 10.10 6.95 1.06
CA SER A 84 9.46 6.20 2.14
C SER A 84 8.18 6.89 2.61
N LEU A 85 7.09 6.13 2.76
CA LEU A 85 5.81 6.65 3.29
C LEU A 85 5.97 7.31 4.66
N LEU A 86 6.88 6.79 5.51
CA LEU A 86 7.18 7.41 6.80
C LEU A 86 7.84 8.79 6.68
N ALA A 87 8.59 9.04 5.61
CA ALA A 87 9.21 10.33 5.36
C ALA A 87 8.18 11.35 4.85
N LEU A 88 7.27 10.91 3.98
CA LEU A 88 6.13 11.71 3.51
C LEU A 88 5.18 12.05 4.67
N PHE A 89 4.85 11.06 5.50
CA PHE A 89 3.95 11.24 6.66
C PHE A 89 4.53 12.15 7.74
N LYS A 90 5.87 12.16 7.91
CA LYS A 90 6.56 13.07 8.83
C LYS A 90 6.96 14.39 8.17
N GLU A 91 6.52 14.62 6.93
CA GLU A 91 6.81 15.83 6.15
C GLU A 91 8.31 16.15 6.02
N LYS A 92 9.16 15.12 6.14
CA LYS A 92 10.62 15.26 6.01
C LYS A 92 11.08 15.33 4.56
N LYS A 93 10.24 14.81 3.66
CA LYS A 93 10.45 14.80 2.21
C LYS A 93 9.10 15.00 1.56
N GLU A 94 9.09 15.76 0.47
CA GLU A 94 7.90 15.94 -0.36
C GLU A 94 7.95 15.01 -1.55
N LYS A 95 6.77 14.69 -2.09
CA LYS A 95 6.66 13.87 -3.29
C LYS A 95 7.21 14.67 -4.48
N PRO A 96 8.14 14.11 -5.28
CA PRO A 96 8.57 14.77 -6.51
C PRO A 96 7.35 14.83 -7.44
N ARG A 97 6.90 16.04 -7.77
CA ARG A 97 5.93 16.27 -8.84
C ARG A 97 6.71 16.27 -10.15
N SER A 98 6.47 15.27 -10.99
CA SER A 98 6.89 15.25 -12.40
C SER A 98 5.69 15.53 -13.27
#